data_AF-A0A924BYH5-F1
#
_entry.id   AF-A0A924BYH5-F1
#
_cell.length_a   1.000
_cell.length_b   1.000
_cell.length_c   1.000
_cell.angle_alpha   90.00
_cell.angle_beta   90.00
_cell.angle_gamma   90.00
#
_symmetry.space_group_name_H-M   'P 1'
#
loop_
_entity.id
_entity.type
_entity.pdbx_description
1 polymer ?
#
loop_
_entity_poly.entity_id
_entity_poly.type
_entity_poly.pdbx_seq_one_letter_code
_entity_poly.pdbx_strand_id
1 'polypeptide(L)'
;NGDIVEVLEIFSFKELYTFKFAKIKVRMIDYPNQKPLETIVLLNTIASESPSLTYEESNRLYQEVMKDYEGETKFKMFQKVKENEFFNALQVKFSYAITCHKSQGGQWNTVFVEQPYLPDGIDRDYIRWLYTAITRAKDKLYLIGFKDDCFL
;
A
#
# COMPACT_ATOMS: atom_id res chain seq x y z
N ASN A 1 -1.74 2.18 7.18
CA ASN A 1 -1.15 1.15 8.06
C ASN A 1 -0.24 0.16 7.35
N GLY A 2 -0.33 -0.03 6.03
CA GLY A 2 0.61 -0.91 5.31
C GLY A 2 0.25 -2.38 5.47
N ASP A 3 -0.97 -2.66 5.90
CA ASP A 3 -1.55 -4.00 5.95
C ASP A 3 -1.63 -4.55 4.52
N ILE A 4 -1.36 -5.84 4.39
CA ILE A 4 -1.35 -6.55 3.11
C ILE A 4 -2.72 -7.17 2.90
N VAL A 5 -3.28 -6.88 1.73
CA VAL A 5 -4.52 -7.49 1.27
C VAL A 5 -4.26 -8.36 0.06
N GLU A 6 -4.91 -9.51 0.02
CA GLU A 6 -4.95 -10.38 -1.14
C GLU A 6 -6.32 -10.23 -1.82
N VAL A 7 -6.29 -10.00 -3.13
CA VAL A 7 -7.50 -9.91 -3.95
C VAL A 7 -8.01 -11.33 -4.21
N LEU A 8 -9.22 -11.62 -3.77
CA LEU A 8 -9.89 -12.90 -4.01
C LEU A 8 -10.75 -12.86 -5.27
N GLU A 9 -11.42 -11.73 -5.52
CA GLU A 9 -12.36 -11.58 -6.63
C GLU A 9 -12.46 -10.11 -7.05
N ILE A 10 -12.62 -9.88 -8.35
CA ILE A 10 -12.89 -8.55 -8.92
C ILE A 10 -14.30 -8.57 -9.50
N PHE A 11 -15.18 -7.71 -8.98
CA PHE A 11 -16.58 -7.67 -9.40
C PHE A 11 -16.81 -6.76 -10.60
N SER A 12 -16.18 -5.58 -10.59
CA SER A 12 -16.41 -4.57 -11.63
C SER A 12 -15.33 -3.50 -11.62
N PHE A 13 -15.07 -2.94 -12.80
CA PHE A 13 -14.30 -1.71 -12.97
C PHE A 13 -15.25 -0.54 -13.22
N LYS A 14 -14.95 0.63 -12.67
CA LYS A 14 -15.72 1.86 -12.87
C LYS A 14 -14.77 3.02 -13.16
N GLU A 15 -15.12 3.85 -14.13
CA GLU A 15 -14.46 5.13 -14.38
C GLU A 15 -15.43 6.24 -13.99
N LEU A 16 -15.10 6.97 -12.93
CA LEU A 16 -15.94 8.02 -12.33
C LEU A 16 -15.04 9.15 -11.84
N TYR A 17 -15.53 10.39 -11.87
CA TYR A 17 -14.80 11.54 -11.32
C TYR A 17 -13.40 11.76 -11.93
N THR A 18 -13.13 11.28 -13.15
CA THR A 18 -11.81 11.21 -13.80
C THR A 18 -10.81 10.21 -13.19
N PHE A 19 -11.29 9.30 -12.34
CA PHE A 19 -10.51 8.23 -11.70
C PHE A 19 -11.05 6.85 -12.08
N LYS A 20 -10.20 5.83 -11.93
CA LYS A 20 -10.52 4.42 -12.16
C LYS A 20 -10.60 3.68 -10.83
N PHE A 21 -11.68 2.95 -10.64
CA PHE A 21 -11.96 2.18 -9.44
C PHE A 21 -12.20 0.71 -9.78
N ALA A 22 -11.93 -0.17 -8.82
CA ALA A 22 -12.41 -1.55 -8.87
C ALA A 22 -13.16 -1.90 -7.59
N LYS A 23 -14.33 -2.52 -7.74
CA LYS A 23 -15.01 -3.18 -6.62
C LYS A 23 -14.46 -4.60 -6.50
N ILE A 24 -13.90 -4.93 -5.35
CA ILE A 24 -13.16 -6.16 -5.13
C ILE A 24 -13.55 -6.82 -3.81
N LYS A 25 -13.32 -8.12 -3.73
CA LYS A 25 -13.32 -8.88 -2.49
C LYS A 25 -11.88 -9.14 -2.07
N VAL A 26 -11.54 -8.80 -0.83
CA VAL A 26 -10.18 -8.96 -0.31
C VAL A 26 -10.16 -9.76 0.98
N ARG A 27 -9.02 -10.43 1.22
CA ARG A 27 -8.66 -11.01 2.51
C ARG A 27 -7.49 -10.24 3.10
N MET A 28 -7.58 -9.91 4.38
CA MET A 28 -6.47 -9.34 5.14
C MET A 28 -5.46 -10.45 5.47
N ILE A 29 -4.24 -10.35 4.97
CA ILE A 29 -3.18 -11.35 5.25
C ILE A 29 -2.72 -11.26 6.70
N ASP A 30 -2.62 -10.05 7.24
CA ASP A 30 -2.19 -9.80 8.62
C ASP A 30 -3.25 -10.19 9.66
N TYR A 31 -4.49 -10.44 9.22
CA TYR A 31 -5.63 -10.77 10.09
C TYR A 31 -6.35 -12.02 9.56
N PRO A 32 -5.74 -13.23 9.64
CA PRO A 32 -6.23 -14.44 8.97
C PRO A 32 -7.60 -14.92 9.47
N ASN A 33 -7.98 -14.57 10.69
CA ASN A 33 -9.29 -14.90 11.27
C ASN A 33 -10.40 -13.93 10.84
N GLN A 34 -10.05 -12.81 10.21
CA GLN A 34 -11.03 -11.86 9.70
C GLN A 34 -11.64 -12.40 8.40
N LYS A 35 -12.98 -12.35 8.32
CA LYS A 35 -13.69 -12.76 7.10
C LYS A 35 -13.31 -11.83 5.93
N PRO A 36 -13.26 -12.36 4.69
CA PRO A 36 -13.08 -11.52 3.52
C PRO A 36 -14.15 -10.42 3.45
N LEU A 37 -13.75 -9.24 2.99
CA LEU A 37 -14.61 -8.06 2.89
C LEU A 37 -14.69 -7.55 1.46
N GLU A 38 -15.82 -6.93 1.12
CA GLU A 38 -15.97 -6.19 -0.12
C GLU A 38 -15.55 -4.74 0.09
N THR A 39 -14.81 -4.20 -0.87
CA THR A 39 -14.35 -2.80 -0.82
C THR A 39 -14.12 -2.26 -2.22
N ILE A 40 -13.83 -0.97 -2.31
CA ILE A 40 -13.49 -0.28 -3.55
C ILE A 40 -12.04 0.17 -3.43
N VAL A 41 -11.26 -0.09 -4.47
CA VAL A 41 -9.88 0.38 -4.58
C VAL A 41 -9.76 1.45 -5.65
N LEU A 42 -8.92 2.44 -5.40
CA LEU A 42 -8.56 3.48 -6.35
C LEU A 42 -7.34 3.05 -7.19
N LEU A 43 -7.58 2.67 -8.45
CA LEU A 43 -6.57 2.08 -9.31
C LEU A 43 -5.49 3.09 -9.75
N ASN A 44 -5.82 4.38 -9.82
CA ASN A 44 -4.84 5.43 -10.16
C ASN A 44 -3.64 5.43 -9.19
N THR A 45 -3.86 5.02 -7.94
CA THR A 45 -2.77 4.97 -6.95
C THR A 45 -1.84 3.79 -7.16
N ILE A 46 -2.24 2.72 -7.85
CA ILE A 46 -1.43 1.50 -7.99
C ILE A 46 -0.11 1.76 -8.74
N ALA A 47 -0.16 2.52 -9.83
CA ALA A 47 0.99 2.82 -10.69
C ALA A 47 1.65 4.18 -10.42
N SER A 48 1.09 4.99 -9.51
CA SER A 48 1.69 6.28 -9.15
C SER A 48 3.06 6.10 -8.48
N GLU A 49 3.92 7.12 -8.50
CA GLU A 49 5.17 7.12 -7.72
C GLU A 49 4.93 7.50 -6.25
N SER A 50 3.83 8.21 -5.96
CA SER A 50 3.42 8.62 -4.62
C SER A 50 2.64 7.50 -3.91
N PRO A 51 2.77 7.31 -2.58
CA PRO A 51 2.03 6.29 -1.82
C PRO A 51 0.51 6.49 -1.84
N SER A 52 0.06 7.71 -2.13
CA SER A 52 -1.35 8.12 -2.20
C SER A 52 -1.55 9.12 -3.33
N LEU A 53 -2.81 9.50 -3.57
CA LEU A 53 -3.13 10.69 -4.37
C LEU A 53 -2.33 11.89 -3.88
N THR A 54 -1.86 12.68 -4.83
CA THR A 54 -1.33 14.01 -4.56
C THR A 54 -2.42 14.93 -4.00
N TYR A 55 -2.01 16.05 -3.40
CA TYR A 55 -2.96 17.04 -2.90
C TYR A 55 -3.92 17.52 -4.00
N GLU A 56 -3.40 17.79 -5.20
CA GLU A 56 -4.18 18.24 -6.35
C GLU A 56 -5.20 17.20 -6.80
N GLU A 57 -4.79 15.93 -6.91
CA GLU A 57 -5.70 14.84 -7.26
C GLU A 57 -6.76 14.59 -6.19
N SER A 58 -6.38 14.65 -4.91
CA SER A 58 -7.32 14.51 -3.80
C SER A 58 -8.35 15.63 -3.78
N ASN A 59 -7.92 16.87 -4.05
CA ASN A 59 -8.83 18.00 -4.17
C ASN A 59 -9.73 17.84 -5.41
N ARG A 60 -9.20 17.38 -6.55
CA ARG A 60 -10.00 17.09 -7.75
C ARG A 60 -11.07 16.05 -7.47
N LEU A 61 -10.72 14.93 -6.83
CA LEU A 61 -11.70 13.89 -6.45
C LEU A 61 -12.77 14.47 -5.52
N TYR A 62 -12.38 15.28 -4.53
CA TYR A 62 -13.32 15.96 -3.64
C TYR A 62 -14.31 16.85 -4.42
N GLN A 63 -13.81 17.71 -5.32
CA GLN A 63 -14.66 18.61 -6.10
C GLN A 63 -15.61 17.85 -7.04
N GLU A 64 -15.14 16.79 -7.70
CA GLU A 64 -15.97 15.98 -8.60
C GLU A 64 -17.06 15.21 -7.82
N VAL A 65 -16.74 14.63 -6.67
CA VAL A 65 -17.75 13.96 -5.80
C VAL A 65 -18.72 14.97 -5.22
N MET A 66 -18.28 16.20 -4.93
CA MET A 66 -19.13 17.26 -4.40
C MET A 66 -20.27 17.66 -5.36
N LYS A 67 -20.06 17.54 -6.68
CA LYS A 67 -21.07 17.83 -7.71
C LYS A 67 -22.30 16.92 -7.62
N ASP A 68 -22.14 15.69 -7.13
CA ASP A 68 -23.25 14.75 -6.95
C ASP A 68 -24.28 15.21 -5.89
N TYR A 69 -23.90 16.19 -5.08
CA TYR A 69 -24.72 16.71 -3.97
C TYR A 69 -25.09 18.18 -4.14
N GLU A 70 -25.01 18.72 -5.36
CA GLU A 70 -25.48 20.07 -5.68
C GLU A 70 -26.95 20.27 -5.26
N GLY A 71 -27.25 21.42 -4.66
CA GLY A 71 -28.57 21.76 -4.12
C GLY A 71 -28.77 21.45 -2.63
N GLU A 72 -27.85 20.72 -2.00
CA GLU A 72 -27.84 20.54 -0.54
C GLU A 72 -27.20 21.74 0.18
N THR A 73 -27.40 21.83 1.50
CA THR A 73 -26.67 22.81 2.30
C THR A 73 -25.19 22.45 2.36
N LYS A 74 -24.30 23.45 2.47
CA LYS A 74 -22.84 23.23 2.53
C LYS A 74 -22.43 22.16 3.56
N PHE A 75 -23.07 22.16 4.74
CA PHE A 75 -22.82 21.18 5.78
C PHE A 75 -23.22 19.75 5.35
N LYS A 76 -24.42 19.59 4.77
CA LYS A 76 -24.90 18.29 4.29
C LYS A 76 -24.07 17.76 3.12
N MET A 77 -23.67 18.63 2.18
CA MET A 77 -22.78 18.26 1.09
C MET A 77 -21.48 17.68 1.63
N PHE A 78 -20.82 18.40 2.54
CA PHE A 78 -19.57 17.96 3.15
C PHE A 78 -19.70 16.60 3.85
N GLN A 79 -20.80 16.38 4.58
CA GLN A 79 -21.07 15.11 5.23
C GLN A 79 -21.27 13.98 4.20
N LYS A 80 -22.05 14.21 3.15
CA LYS A 80 -22.29 13.22 2.08
C LYS A 80 -21.01 12.86 1.32
N VAL A 81 -20.15 13.83 1.02
CA VAL A 81 -18.83 13.56 0.40
C VAL A 81 -17.99 12.68 1.32
N LYS A 82 -17.97 12.95 2.63
CA LYS A 82 -17.26 12.13 3.62
C LYS A 82 -17.81 10.71 3.75
N GLU A 83 -19.07 10.48 3.43
CA GLU A 83 -19.72 9.17 3.48
C GLU A 83 -19.67 8.44 2.12
N ASN A 84 -19.24 9.11 1.05
CA ASN A 84 -19.20 8.56 -0.30
C ASN A 84 -18.20 7.39 -0.43
N GLU A 85 -18.65 6.28 -1.01
CA GLU A 85 -17.85 5.05 -1.13
C GLU A 85 -16.63 5.19 -2.05
N PHE A 86 -16.71 6.01 -3.10
CA PHE A 86 -15.61 6.25 -4.04
C PHE A 86 -14.61 7.26 -3.50
N PHE A 87 -15.08 8.25 -2.74
CA PHE A 87 -14.21 9.18 -2.02
C PHE A 87 -13.38 8.45 -0.95
N ASN A 88 -14.00 7.48 -0.28
CA ASN A 88 -13.35 6.63 0.72
C ASN A 88 -12.71 5.35 0.14
N ALA A 89 -12.57 5.25 -1.19
CA ALA A 89 -11.94 4.09 -1.81
C ALA A 89 -10.51 3.89 -1.28
N LEU A 90 -10.14 2.64 -1.04
CA LEU A 90 -8.82 2.28 -0.55
C LEU A 90 -7.76 2.63 -1.59
N GLN A 91 -6.77 3.40 -1.15
CA GLN A 91 -5.58 3.70 -1.95
C GLN A 91 -4.56 2.60 -1.70
N VAL A 92 -4.18 1.89 -2.76
CA VAL A 92 -3.41 0.65 -2.67
C VAL A 92 -2.19 0.69 -3.59
N LYS A 93 -1.18 -0.06 -3.19
CA LYS A 93 0.06 -0.28 -3.94
C LYS A 93 0.35 -1.77 -4.03
N PHE A 94 1.13 -2.15 -5.04
CA PHE A 94 1.67 -3.49 -5.07
C PHE A 94 2.63 -3.70 -3.90
N SER A 95 2.43 -4.79 -3.16
CA SER A 95 3.29 -5.19 -2.04
C SER A 95 4.49 -6.02 -2.51
N TYR A 96 5.16 -5.59 -3.60
CA TYR A 96 6.32 -6.32 -4.15
C TYR A 96 7.56 -6.20 -3.25
N ALA A 97 7.71 -5.05 -2.60
CA ALA A 97 8.79 -4.76 -1.67
C ALA A 97 8.22 -4.05 -0.44
N ILE A 98 8.80 -4.35 0.72
CA ILE A 98 8.44 -3.73 1.99
C ILE A 98 9.70 -3.17 2.64
N THR A 99 9.57 -2.05 3.35
CA THR A 99 10.70 -1.49 4.10
C THR A 99 11.00 -2.37 5.32
N CYS A 100 12.25 -2.38 5.79
CA CYS A 100 12.64 -3.13 6.98
C CYS A 100 11.77 -2.76 8.21
N HIS A 101 11.43 -1.48 8.36
CA HIS A 101 10.52 -0.98 9.38
C HIS A 101 9.14 -1.67 9.31
N LYS A 102 8.58 -1.82 8.10
CA LYS A 102 7.28 -2.47 7.88
C LYS A 102 7.34 -4.00 7.95
N SER A 103 8.53 -4.59 7.82
CA SER A 103 8.73 -6.04 7.95
C SER A 103 8.79 -6.53 9.40
N GLN A 104 8.90 -5.62 10.38
CA GLN A 104 9.04 -5.99 11.79
C GLN A 104 7.85 -6.84 12.27
N GLY A 105 8.15 -7.94 12.96
CA GLY A 105 7.14 -8.89 13.44
C GLY A 105 6.64 -9.89 12.38
N GLY A 106 6.78 -9.59 11.09
CA GLY A 106 6.50 -10.51 10.01
C GLY A 106 7.63 -11.53 9.78
N GLN A 107 7.31 -12.69 9.20
CA GLN A 107 8.31 -13.66 8.78
C GLN A 107 7.84 -14.34 7.49
N TRP A 108 8.76 -14.52 6.54
CA TRP A 108 8.47 -15.11 5.23
C TRP A 108 9.39 -16.30 4.97
N ASN A 109 8.90 -17.30 4.23
CA ASN A 109 9.70 -18.48 3.90
C ASN A 109 10.95 -18.10 3.09
N THR A 110 10.83 -17.13 2.19
CA THR A 110 11.94 -16.64 1.37
C THR A 110 11.99 -15.12 1.40
N VAL A 111 13.16 -14.55 1.65
CA VAL A 111 13.39 -13.09 1.67
C VAL A 111 14.55 -12.75 0.74
N PHE A 112 14.38 -11.67 -0.02
CA PHE A 112 15.42 -11.06 -0.84
C PHE A 112 15.80 -9.72 -0.20
N VAL A 113 17.10 -9.49 0.01
CA VAL A 113 17.62 -8.24 0.56
C VAL A 113 18.62 -7.68 -0.43
N GLU A 114 18.34 -6.50 -0.97
CA GLU A 114 19.28 -5.77 -1.83
C GLU A 114 20.17 -4.86 -0.99
N GLN A 115 21.47 -4.84 -1.29
CA GLN A 115 22.40 -3.92 -0.65
C GLN A 115 22.14 -2.49 -1.15
N PRO A 116 21.79 -1.54 -0.25
CA PRO A 116 21.59 -0.16 -0.65
C PRO A 116 22.92 0.53 -0.99
N TYR A 117 22.85 1.62 -1.74
CA TYR A 117 23.99 2.51 -1.92
C TYR A 117 24.32 3.21 -0.59
N LEU A 118 25.54 2.99 -0.08
CA LEU A 118 26.03 3.51 1.20
C LEU A 118 27.19 4.49 0.96
N PRO A 119 26.92 5.76 0.63
CA PRO A 119 27.97 6.74 0.31
C PRO A 119 28.90 7.01 1.49
N ASP A 120 28.36 7.00 2.71
CA ASP A 120 29.10 7.22 3.95
C ASP A 120 29.63 5.91 4.57
N GLY A 121 29.46 4.79 3.87
CA GLY A 121 29.84 3.46 4.33
C GLY A 121 28.82 2.80 5.27
N ILE A 122 29.25 1.71 5.90
CA ILE A 122 28.43 0.92 6.82
C ILE A 122 28.41 1.59 8.20
N ASP A 123 27.22 1.92 8.69
CA ASP A 123 27.00 2.45 10.02
C ASP A 123 26.22 1.48 10.93
N ARG A 124 26.04 1.88 12.19
CA ARG A 124 25.33 1.06 13.19
C ARG A 124 23.86 0.86 12.83
N ASP A 125 23.23 1.88 12.25
CA ASP A 125 21.80 1.83 11.92
C ASP A 125 21.53 0.90 10.74
N TYR A 126 22.38 0.94 9.71
CA TYR A 126 22.38 -0.01 8.61
C TYR A 126 22.51 -1.44 9.12
N ILE A 127 23.48 -1.73 9.99
CA ILE A 127 23.66 -3.09 10.55
C ILE A 127 22.42 -3.55 11.31
N ARG A 128 21.78 -2.65 12.10
CA ARG A 128 20.53 -2.96 12.82
C ARG A 128 19.39 -3.31 11.86
N TRP A 129 19.24 -2.55 10.77
CA TRP A 129 18.20 -2.82 9.78
C TRP A 129 18.48 -4.05 8.94
N LEU A 130 19.74 -4.29 8.57
CA LEU A 130 20.17 -5.50 7.90
C LEU A 130 19.88 -6.74 8.74
N TYR A 131 20.22 -6.72 10.04
CA TYR A 131 19.86 -7.79 10.97
C TYR A 131 18.35 -8.02 11.02
N THR A 132 17.56 -6.94 11.06
CA THR A 132 16.10 -7.03 11.04
C THR A 132 15.62 -7.72 9.76
N ALA A 133 16.12 -7.31 8.59
CA ALA A 133 15.76 -7.89 7.29
C ALA A 133 16.12 -9.37 7.19
N ILE A 134 17.35 -9.73 7.56
CA ILE A 134 17.87 -11.10 7.55
C ILE A 134 17.00 -12.02 8.42
N THR A 135 16.66 -11.59 9.64
CA THR A 135 15.86 -12.39 10.58
C THR A 135 14.38 -12.51 10.19
N ARG A 136 13.94 -11.87 9.10
CA ARG A 136 12.59 -12.10 8.54
C ARG A 136 12.51 -13.40 7.75
N ALA A 137 13.63 -13.94 7.27
CA ALA A 137 13.68 -15.19 6.50
C ALA A 137 13.52 -16.42 7.41
N LYS A 138 12.62 -17.33 7.07
CA LYS A 138 12.45 -18.61 7.79
C LYS A 138 13.26 -19.76 7.18
N ASP A 139 13.34 -19.83 5.85
CA ASP A 139 13.95 -20.95 5.12
C ASP A 139 15.09 -20.47 4.21
N LYS A 140 14.82 -19.50 3.33
CA LYS A 140 15.80 -19.00 2.35
C LYS A 140 15.99 -17.49 2.44
N LEU A 141 17.24 -17.07 2.37
CA LEU A 141 17.65 -15.67 2.28
C LEU A 141 18.53 -15.48 1.04
N TYR A 142 18.17 -14.52 0.20
CA TYR A 142 18.98 -14.11 -0.94
C TYR A 142 19.50 -12.69 -0.69
N LEU A 143 20.83 -12.54 -0.70
CA LEU A 143 21.50 -11.25 -0.56
C LEU A 143 21.96 -10.79 -1.95
N ILE A 144 21.39 -9.70 -2.45
CA ILE A 144 21.62 -9.17 -3.80
C ILE A 144 22.54 -7.97 -3.70
N GLY A 145 23.62 -7.95 -4.50
CA GLY A 145 24.57 -6.84 -4.54
C GLY A 145 25.62 -6.83 -3.43
N PHE A 146 25.59 -7.81 -2.51
CA PHE A 146 26.61 -7.99 -1.48
C PHE A 146 27.90 -8.57 -2.08
N LYS A 147 29.06 -8.14 -1.56
CA LYS A 147 30.38 -8.65 -1.97
C LYS A 147 30.66 -10.01 -1.34
N ASP A 148 31.51 -10.82 -1.99
CA ASP A 148 31.87 -12.17 -1.52
C ASP A 148 32.48 -12.17 -0.11
N ASP A 149 33.22 -11.13 0.26
CA ASP A 149 33.82 -10.96 1.59
C ASP A 149 32.77 -10.90 2.72
N CYS A 150 31.49 -10.69 2.40
CA CYS A 150 30.38 -10.70 3.37
C CYS A 150 29.93 -12.12 3.79
N PHE A 151 30.44 -13.18 3.16
CA PHE A 151 29.98 -14.57 3.35
C PHE A 151 31.03 -15.51 3.96
N LEU A 152 32.13 -14.95 4.48
CA LEU A 152 33.27 -15.68 5.06
C LEU A 152 32.92 -16.51 6.30
#